data_AF-A0AAD5DVP0-F1
#
_entry.id   AF-A0AAD5DVP0-F1
#
_cell.length_a   1.000
_cell.length_b   1.000
_cell.length_c   1.000
_cell.angle_alpha   90.00
_cell.angle_beta   90.00
_cell.angle_gamma   90.00
#
_symmetry.space_group_name_H-M   'P 1'
#
loop_
_entity.id
_entity.type
_entity.pdbx_description
1 polymer ?
#
loop_
_entity_poly.entity_id
_entity_poly.type
_entity_poly.pdbx_seq_one_letter_code
_entity_poly.pdbx_strand_id
1 'polypeptide(L)'
;MAHIAVTDEEVADWGPKIENIVEWFGQLQEIDVEGVPPALQADVEQGALRPDEAVRYAGELRLVEQAADTDGAYVRVPKIATGADA
;
A
#
# COMPACT_ATOMS: atom_id res chain seq x y z
N MET A 1 6.41 -3.94 -5.31
CA MET A 1 6.88 -4.84 -4.24
C MET A 1 6.67 -4.18 -2.89
N ALA A 2 6.52 -4.94 -1.81
CA ALA A 2 6.01 -4.45 -0.52
C ALA A 2 7.03 -3.69 0.36
N HIS A 3 8.23 -3.39 -0.13
CA HIS A 3 9.31 -2.76 0.64
C HIS A 3 9.66 -3.51 1.95
N ILE A 4 9.64 -4.83 1.89
CA ILE A 4 10.05 -5.72 2.98
C ILE A 4 11.45 -6.23 2.67
N ALA A 5 12.39 -6.04 3.59
CA ALA A 5 13.68 -6.70 3.53
C ALA A 5 13.50 -8.17 3.93
N VAL A 6 13.98 -9.10 3.10
CA VAL A 6 13.84 -10.54 3.30
C VAL A 6 15.23 -11.17 3.22
N THR A 7 15.56 -12.00 4.19
CA THR A 7 16.81 -12.75 4.28
C THR A 7 16.73 -14.06 3.48
N ASP A 8 17.88 -14.66 3.16
CA ASP A 8 17.92 -15.95 2.44
C ASP A 8 17.24 -17.09 3.19
N GLU A 9 17.32 -17.08 4.54
CA GLU A 9 16.63 -18.06 5.40
C GLU A 9 15.11 -17.89 5.29
N GLU A 10 14.62 -16.65 5.33
CA GLU A 10 13.20 -16.35 5.15
C GLU A 10 12.72 -16.69 3.74
N VAL A 11 13.55 -16.50 2.70
CA VAL A 11 13.22 -16.94 1.33
C VAL A 11 13.04 -18.46 1.29
N ALA A 12 13.96 -19.22 1.90
CA ALA A 12 13.89 -20.68 1.93
C ALA A 12 12.66 -21.19 2.69
N ASP A 13 12.25 -20.50 3.76
CA ASP A 13 11.07 -20.85 4.55
C ASP A 13 9.74 -20.39 3.90
N TRP A 14 9.70 -19.18 3.35
CA TRP A 14 8.46 -18.57 2.83
C TRP A 14 8.15 -18.98 1.41
N GLY A 15 9.15 -19.28 0.59
CA GLY A 15 8.96 -19.71 -0.81
C GLY A 15 7.92 -20.82 -0.94
N PRO A 16 8.10 -21.98 -0.26
CA PRO A 16 7.13 -23.07 -0.30
C PRO A 16 5.75 -22.68 0.27
N LYS A 17 5.69 -21.79 1.25
CA LYS A 17 4.42 -21.32 1.84
C LYS A 17 3.63 -20.47 0.86
N ILE A 18 4.32 -19.58 0.14
CA ILE A 18 3.72 -18.75 -0.89
C ILE A 18 3.27 -19.60 -2.07
N GLU A 19 4.07 -20.60 -2.47
CA GLU A 19 3.69 -21.56 -3.51
C GLU A 19 2.38 -22.29 -3.16
N ASN A 20 2.27 -22.83 -1.94
CA ASN A 20 1.04 -23.46 -1.46
C ASN A 20 -0.18 -22.51 -1.49
N ILE A 21 0.02 -21.23 -1.15
CA ILE A 21 -1.06 -20.22 -1.23
C ILE A 21 -1.48 -20.01 -2.68
N VAL A 22 -0.52 -19.87 -3.60
CA VAL A 22 -0.80 -19.68 -5.04
C VAL A 22 -1.51 -20.90 -5.61
N GLU A 23 -1.08 -22.11 -5.27
CA GLU A 23 -1.75 -23.36 -5.67
C GLU A 23 -3.20 -23.41 -5.17
N TRP A 24 -3.42 -23.06 -3.90
CA TRP A 24 -4.77 -22.98 -3.33
C TRP A 24 -5.65 -21.96 -4.06
N PHE A 25 -5.13 -20.76 -4.35
CA PHE A 25 -5.83 -19.77 -5.18
C PHE A 25 -6.08 -20.25 -6.61
N GLY A 26 -5.22 -21.12 -7.14
CA GLY A 26 -5.35 -21.72 -8.47
C GLY A 26 -6.65 -22.49 -8.67
N GLN A 27 -7.25 -23.03 -7.60
CA GLN A 27 -8.55 -23.71 -7.64
C GLN A 27 -9.67 -22.81 -8.20
N LEU A 28 -9.56 -21.49 -8.05
CA LEU A 28 -10.55 -20.55 -8.59
C LEU A 28 -10.58 -20.50 -10.13
N GLN A 29 -9.53 -20.97 -10.81
CA GLN A 29 -9.49 -21.02 -12.27
C GLN A 29 -10.44 -22.07 -12.87
N GLU A 30 -10.92 -23.02 -12.06
CA GLU A 30 -11.92 -24.02 -12.50
C GLU A 30 -13.33 -23.42 -12.64
N ILE A 31 -13.53 -22.19 -12.14
CA ILE A 31 -14.83 -21.51 -12.15
C ILE A 31 -14.94 -20.65 -13.41
N ASP A 32 -15.95 -20.93 -14.23
CA ASP A 32 -16.29 -20.07 -15.36
C ASP A 32 -16.92 -18.76 -14.89
N VAL A 33 -16.25 -17.66 -15.21
CA VAL A 33 -16.68 -16.29 -14.92
C VAL A 33 -16.93 -15.48 -16.19
N GLU A 34 -17.06 -16.14 -17.35
CA GLU A 34 -17.37 -15.47 -18.61
C GLU A 34 -18.67 -14.67 -18.49
N GLY A 35 -18.60 -13.37 -18.81
CA GLY A 35 -19.74 -12.46 -18.71
C GLY A 35 -20.09 -11.99 -17.29
N VAL A 36 -19.39 -12.44 -16.25
CA VAL A 36 -19.58 -11.95 -14.87
C VAL A 36 -18.75 -10.68 -14.66
N PRO A 37 -19.36 -9.51 -14.39
CA PRO A 37 -18.61 -8.29 -14.12
C PRO A 37 -17.89 -8.38 -12.76
N PRO A 38 -16.66 -7.85 -12.63
CA PRO A 38 -15.96 -7.79 -11.35
C PRO A 38 -16.74 -7.00 -10.30
N ALA A 39 -16.75 -7.48 -9.06
CA ALA A 39 -17.29 -6.74 -7.94
C ALA A 39 -16.29 -5.67 -7.48
N LEU A 40 -16.52 -4.41 -7.85
CA LEU A 40 -15.61 -3.28 -7.55
C LEU A 40 -15.87 -2.63 -6.18
N GLN A 41 -17.15 -2.41 -5.85
CA GLN A 41 -17.58 -1.83 -4.59
C GLN A 41 -19.02 -2.29 -4.33
N ALA A 42 -19.38 -2.50 -3.06
CA ALA A 42 -20.79 -2.64 -2.67
C ALA A 42 -21.54 -1.34 -3.03
N ASP A 43 -22.86 -1.38 -3.22
CA ASP A 43 -23.69 -0.23 -3.62
C ASP A 43 -23.29 1.07 -2.89
N VAL A 44 -22.52 1.92 -3.58
CA VAL A 44 -22.16 3.27 -3.16
C VAL A 44 -22.63 4.19 -4.26
N GLU A 45 -23.30 5.27 -3.87
CA GLU A 45 -23.72 6.33 -4.79
C GLU A 45 -22.51 6.81 -5.61
N GLN A 46 -22.60 6.61 -6.92
CA GLN A 46 -21.58 7.10 -7.85
C GLN A 46 -21.67 8.64 -7.90
N GLY A 47 -20.52 9.32 -7.87
CA GLY A 47 -20.45 10.77 -8.08
C GLY A 47 -20.49 11.63 -6.82
N ALA A 48 -20.13 11.08 -5.65
CA ALA A 48 -19.90 11.90 -4.46
C ALA A 48 -18.69 12.84 -4.68
N LEU A 49 -18.96 14.11 -4.98
CA LEU A 49 -17.96 15.16 -5.13
C LEU A 49 -17.86 15.99 -3.85
N ARG A 50 -16.63 16.30 -3.43
CA ARG A 50 -16.38 17.29 -2.37
C ARG A 50 -16.53 18.70 -2.96
N PRO A 51 -17.19 19.66 -2.28
CA PRO A 51 -17.23 21.04 -2.72
C PRO A 51 -15.81 21.65 -2.79
N ASP A 52 -15.60 22.57 -3.73
CA ASP A 52 -14.34 23.29 -3.89
C ASP A 52 -14.22 24.46 -2.90
N GLU A 53 -14.21 24.11 -1.61
CA GLU A 53 -14.07 25.05 -0.51
C GLU A 53 -12.78 24.74 0.26
N ALA A 54 -12.01 25.79 0.54
CA ALA A 54 -10.80 25.67 1.33
C ALA A 54 -11.14 25.59 2.83
N VAL A 55 -10.62 24.57 3.51
CA VAL A 55 -10.78 24.40 4.96
C VAL A 55 -9.39 24.46 5.60
N ARG A 56 -9.21 25.38 6.56
CA ARG A 56 -7.95 25.44 7.32
C ARG A 56 -7.86 24.24 8.25
N TYR A 57 -6.76 23.50 8.16
CA TYR A 57 -6.49 22.39 9.06
C TYR A 57 -6.14 22.92 10.47
N ALA A 58 -6.88 22.49 11.50
CA ALA A 58 -6.73 23.01 12.86
C ALA A 58 -5.52 22.42 13.63
N GLY A 59 -4.85 21.40 13.08
CA GLY A 59 -3.84 20.61 13.78
C GLY A 59 -2.40 20.82 13.31
N GLU A 60 -2.03 22.00 12.80
CA GLU A 60 -0.75 22.25 12.12
C GLU A 60 0.50 21.72 12.88
N LEU A 61 0.58 21.93 14.20
CA LEU A 61 1.70 21.42 15.02
C LEU A 61 1.67 19.88 15.19
N ARG A 62 0.48 19.28 15.24
CA ARG A 62 0.30 17.83 15.42
C ARG A 62 0.72 16.99 14.21
N LEU A 63 0.90 17.60 13.04
CA LEU A 63 1.27 16.90 11.81
C LEU A 63 2.63 16.20 11.90
N VAL A 64 3.61 16.90 12.47
CA VAL A 64 5.00 16.41 12.53
C VAL A 64 5.33 15.76 13.86
N GLU A 65 4.55 16.01 14.91
CA GLU A 65 4.73 15.43 16.24
C GLU A 65 4.66 13.90 16.26
N GLN A 66 3.98 13.28 15.29
CA GLN A 66 3.89 11.82 15.17
C GLN A 66 5.05 11.20 14.39
N ALA A 67 5.90 12.01 13.76
CA ALA A 67 7.02 11.50 13.00
C ALA A 67 8.16 11.07 13.94
N ALA A 68 8.84 9.98 13.59
CA ALA A 68 9.95 9.45 14.38
C ALA A 68 11.17 10.39 14.41
N ASP A 69 11.39 11.16 13.35
CA ASP A 69 12.50 12.12 13.23
C ASP A 69 12.04 13.38 12.49
N THR A 70 12.43 14.54 13.02
CA THR A 70 12.00 15.85 12.52
C THR A 70 13.15 16.87 12.53
N ASP A 71 13.02 17.86 11.65
CA ASP A 71 13.84 19.07 11.61
C ASP A 71 12.92 20.30 11.59
N GLY A 72 12.59 20.82 12.78
CA GLY A 72 11.60 21.87 12.92
C GLY A 72 10.24 21.46 12.37
N ALA A 73 9.81 22.11 11.28
CA ALA A 73 8.53 21.84 10.62
C ALA A 73 8.59 20.73 9.55
N TYR A 74 9.72 20.04 9.41
CA TYR A 74 9.93 19.01 8.38
C TYR A 74 10.13 17.62 9.00
N VAL A 75 9.67 16.58 8.30
CA VAL A 75 10.04 15.18 8.62
C VAL A 75 11.41 14.90 8.02
N ARG A 76 12.36 14.46 8.84
CA ARG A 76 13.72 14.14 8.37
C ARG A 76 13.74 12.72 7.83
N VAL A 77 14.26 12.55 6.62
CA VAL A 77 14.45 11.24 5.98
C VAL A 77 15.82 11.17 5.31
N PRO A 78 16.38 9.96 5.08
CA PRO A 78 17.56 9.80 4.25
C PRO A 78 17.34 10.43 2.87
N LYS A 79 18.35 11.16 2.38
CA LYS A 79 18.30 11.76 1.04
C LYS A 79 18.19 10.65 0.00
N ILE A 80 17.24 10.78 -0.92
CA ILE A 80 17.18 9.90 -2.10
C ILE A 80 18.40 10.18 -3.00
N ALA A 81 19.20 9.16 -3.28
CA ALA A 81 20.27 9.24 -4.26
C ALA A 81 19.70 8.92 -5.64
N THR A 82 19.81 9.85 -6.59
CA THR A 82 19.57 9.53 -8.00
C THR A 82 20.80 8.78 -8.54
N GLY A 83 20.76 7.45 -8.47
CA GLY A 83 21.44 6.53 -9.40
C GLY A 83 22.97 6.44 -9.45
N ALA A 84 23.75 7.15 -8.63
CA ALA A 84 25.22 7.03 -8.66
C ALA A 84 25.87 6.43 -7.41
N ASP A 85 25.17 6.43 -6.27
CA ASP A 85 25.69 5.92 -4.99
C ASP A 85 24.63 5.04 -4.30
N ALA A 86 24.30 3.90 -4.91
CA ALA A 86 23.55 2.81 -4.28
C ALA A 86 24.24 1.48 -4.60
#